data_AF-A0A972X9V1-F1
#
_entry.id   AF-A0A972X9V1-F1
#
_cell.length_a   1.000
_cell.length_b   1.000
_cell.length_c   1.000
_cell.angle_alpha   90.00
_cell.angle_beta   90.00
_cell.angle_gamma   90.00
#
_symmetry.space_group_name_H-M   'P 1'
#
loop_
_entity.id
_entity.type
_entity.pdbx_description
1 polymer ?
#
loop_
_entity_poly.entity_id
_entity_poly.type
_entity_poly.pdbx_seq_one_letter_code
_entity_poly.pdbx_strand_id
1 'polypeptide(L)'
;MAVRSKLNLAAQSFGRRAKDFPKSVYRADLYPKVLIRPICGGCGTPMILGRSVGKYQSFVCHNAIHGIKGCKNRGYKSAGIIDEAVLRAVAAEFFSERFVAAVTADVNTILATAAKRPVGSTKKLEQEIANRERQIARLTARLDKVSDAGGPDAIFDKVAEMERELKAKRAELAEQQRLNRQPPVKRVKEKDVTAALAQLRQLLQSDVGLAAPVLKELVGDVVIEARIVECKAKPQMFARFTINALPALAIIGRGPDAAGDDGPQTLWCYLGEDLVSNDGAMPGSPIEIVAPAFIAGAAVAAPATRANQRATERSTRRRLLPHGRIQFPSVQRSFEVATAETYPHIVLANDGKAVIEGTRYTVEHIAAEQYFYGWSAEEILRQHPDLRPAEVYAALAYFHDQHDSMVAAIEAGKARAERARGSEPVSRDELLRRRSAAQSRNG
;
A
#
# COMPACT_ATOMS: atom_id res chain seq x y z
N MET A 1 25.90 22.82 1.22
CA MET A 1 26.07 23.07 2.68
C MET A 1 25.22 24.25 3.17
N ALA A 2 25.25 25.43 2.53
CA ALA A 2 24.54 26.64 2.97
C ALA A 2 22.99 26.57 2.98
N VAL A 3 22.37 25.78 2.10
CA VAL A 3 20.90 25.61 2.08
C VAL A 3 20.43 24.72 3.25
N ARG A 4 21.23 23.72 3.61
CA ARG A 4 20.98 22.83 4.76
C ARG A 4 21.09 23.58 6.09
N SER A 5 22.03 24.53 6.21
CA SER A 5 22.14 25.34 7.43
C SER A 5 20.95 26.28 7.60
N LYS A 6 20.47 26.92 6.52
CA LYS A 6 19.26 27.78 6.56
C LYS A 6 17.99 27.02 6.89
N LEU A 7 17.81 25.81 6.36
CA LEU A 7 16.68 24.93 6.71
C LEU A 7 16.74 24.45 8.18
N ASN A 8 17.94 24.20 8.71
CA ASN A 8 18.12 23.86 10.12
C ASN A 8 17.76 25.02 11.06
N LEU A 9 18.11 26.26 10.70
CA LEU A 9 17.75 27.47 11.45
C LEU A 9 16.22 27.68 11.51
N ALA A 10 15.54 27.48 10.38
CA ALA A 10 14.07 27.52 10.35
C ALA A 10 13.44 26.39 11.18
N ALA A 11 13.95 25.15 11.10
CA ALA A 11 13.44 24.03 11.89
C ALA A 11 13.64 24.21 13.41
N GLN A 12 14.78 24.79 13.81
CA GLN A 12 15.09 25.10 15.22
C GLN A 12 14.15 26.16 15.80
N SER A 13 13.72 27.15 15.01
CA SER A 13 12.75 28.16 15.45
C SER A 13 11.36 27.60 15.79
N PHE A 14 11.04 26.39 15.32
CA PHE A 14 9.82 25.65 15.67
C PHE A 14 10.07 24.50 16.66
N GLY A 15 11.21 24.47 17.36
CA GLY A 15 11.53 23.45 18.36
C GLY A 15 11.76 22.04 17.80
N ARG A 16 12.00 21.90 16.49
CA ARG A 16 12.25 20.59 15.84
C ARG A 16 13.71 20.45 15.43
N ARG A 17 14.32 19.30 15.73
CA ARG A 17 15.60 18.90 15.10
C ARG A 17 15.31 18.38 13.70
N ALA A 18 16.10 18.77 12.70
CA ALA A 18 15.96 18.36 11.30
C ALA A 18 16.34 16.88 11.02
N LYS A 19 16.32 16.02 12.05
CA LYS A 19 16.52 14.59 11.87
C LYS A 19 15.15 13.93 11.77
N ASP A 20 14.96 13.28 10.63
CA ASP A 20 13.90 12.34 10.32
C ASP A 20 12.51 12.97 10.17
N PHE A 21 12.32 13.75 9.11
CA PHE A 21 10.99 13.75 8.49
C PHE A 21 10.70 12.29 8.10
N PRO A 22 9.64 11.65 8.63
CA PRO A 22 9.21 10.36 8.09
C PRO A 22 9.07 10.53 6.58
N LYS A 23 9.61 9.58 5.79
CA LYS A 23 9.47 9.61 4.32
C LYS A 23 8.01 9.93 4.03
N SER A 24 7.76 11.05 3.34
CA SER A 24 6.39 11.46 3.02
C SER A 24 5.72 10.29 2.32
N VAL A 25 4.71 9.70 2.96
CA VAL A 25 3.98 8.59 2.36
C VAL A 25 3.31 9.14 1.10
N TYR A 26 3.75 8.68 -0.07
CA TYR A 26 3.20 9.20 -1.31
C TYR A 26 1.79 8.63 -1.50
N ARG A 27 0.87 9.39 -2.11
CA ARG A 27 -0.48 8.90 -2.44
C ARG A 27 -0.46 7.55 -3.16
N ALA A 28 0.58 7.32 -3.96
CA ALA A 28 0.77 6.07 -4.68
C ALA A 28 1.22 4.88 -3.83
N ASP A 29 1.77 5.13 -2.63
CA ASP A 29 2.09 4.08 -1.66
C ASP A 29 0.83 3.68 -0.86
N LEU A 30 -0.12 4.62 -0.67
CA LEU A 30 -1.41 4.37 -0.03
C LEU A 30 -2.43 3.71 -0.96
N TYR A 31 -2.42 4.09 -2.24
CA TYR A 31 -3.34 3.59 -3.26
C TYR A 31 -2.55 3.10 -4.47
N PRO A 32 -1.94 1.90 -4.38
CA PRO A 32 -1.12 1.37 -5.46
C PRO A 32 -2.01 1.02 -6.67
N LYS A 33 -1.66 1.58 -7.83
CA LYS A 33 -2.26 1.25 -9.15
C LYS A 33 -1.49 0.18 -9.92
N VAL A 34 -0.39 -0.31 -9.33
CA VAL A 34 0.62 -1.22 -9.88
C VAL A 34 1.09 -2.12 -8.76
N LEU A 35 1.40 -3.38 -9.07
CA LEU A 35 1.87 -4.34 -8.06
C LEU A 35 3.28 -3.99 -7.58
N ILE A 36 4.16 -3.60 -8.52
CA ILE A 36 5.58 -3.38 -8.22
C ILE A 36 5.99 -1.97 -8.66
N ARG A 37 6.61 -1.22 -7.74
CA ARG A 37 7.30 0.04 -8.03
C ARG A 37 8.81 -0.16 -8.00
N PRO A 38 9.47 -0.21 -9.17
CA PRO A 38 10.89 -0.55 -9.22
C PRO A 38 11.79 0.63 -8.84
N ILE A 39 12.99 0.28 -8.37
CA ILE A 39 14.12 1.18 -8.19
C ILE A 39 15.02 1.10 -9.42
N CYS A 40 15.53 2.25 -9.86
CA CYS A 40 16.50 2.30 -10.94
C CYS A 40 17.86 1.74 -10.49
N GLY A 41 18.33 0.65 -11.10
CA GLY A 41 19.65 0.07 -10.80
C GLY A 41 20.84 0.97 -11.14
N GLY A 42 20.66 1.98 -12.01
CA GLY A 42 21.72 2.93 -12.35
C GLY A 42 21.89 4.11 -11.39
N CYS A 43 20.88 4.47 -10.59
CA CYS A 43 20.98 5.64 -9.69
C CYS A 43 20.32 5.44 -8.31
N GLY A 44 19.79 4.26 -8.03
CA GLY A 44 19.14 3.90 -6.76
C GLY A 44 17.88 4.71 -6.44
N THR A 45 17.35 5.48 -7.40
CA THR A 45 16.15 6.31 -7.18
C THR A 45 14.90 5.57 -7.64
N PRO A 46 13.77 5.64 -6.91
CA PRO A 46 12.50 5.08 -7.34
C PRO A 46 12.13 5.56 -8.75
N MET A 47 11.66 4.64 -9.58
CA MET A 47 11.22 4.97 -10.94
C MET A 47 9.83 5.59 -10.92
N ILE A 48 9.58 6.54 -11.81
CA ILE A 48 8.29 7.22 -11.94
C ILE A 48 7.44 6.53 -13.00
N LEU A 49 6.13 6.49 -12.77
CA LEU A 49 5.19 6.02 -13.79
C LEU A 49 5.07 7.11 -14.87
N GLY A 50 5.60 6.83 -16.06
CA GLY A 50 5.76 7.83 -17.11
C GLY A 50 4.55 7.92 -18.03
N ARG A 51 4.18 6.80 -18.68
CA ARG A 51 2.95 6.72 -19.49
C ARG A 51 1.93 5.88 -18.74
N SER A 52 0.83 6.51 -18.34
CA SER A 52 -0.28 5.89 -17.60
C SER A 52 -1.62 5.98 -18.32
N VAL A 53 -1.65 6.45 -19.58
CA VAL A 53 -2.88 6.63 -20.34
C VAL A 53 -3.18 5.37 -21.14
N GLY A 54 -4.30 4.70 -20.82
CA GLY A 54 -4.78 3.51 -21.53
C GLY A 54 -4.19 2.17 -21.06
N LYS A 55 -4.03 1.22 -21.99
CA LYS A 55 -3.71 -0.20 -21.76
C LYS A 55 -2.27 -0.50 -21.27
N TYR A 56 -1.33 0.43 -21.43
CA TYR A 56 0.10 0.15 -21.21
C TYR A 56 0.71 1.10 -20.17
N GLN A 57 0.90 0.60 -18.96
CA GLN A 57 1.61 1.28 -17.90
C GLN A 57 3.12 1.04 -18.03
N SER A 58 3.92 2.10 -17.87
CA SER A 58 5.38 1.98 -17.96
C SER A 58 6.13 2.91 -17.02
N PHE A 59 7.22 2.39 -16.46
CA PHE A 59 8.13 3.12 -15.59
C PHE A 59 9.29 3.72 -16.36
N VAL A 60 9.75 4.87 -15.87
CA VAL A 60 10.94 5.54 -16.39
C VAL A 60 11.73 6.17 -15.25
N CYS A 61 13.03 6.20 -15.38
CA CYS A 61 13.90 6.83 -14.40
C CYS A 61 13.96 8.34 -14.71
N HIS A 62 13.45 9.17 -13.81
CA HIS A 62 13.49 10.63 -13.96
C HIS A 62 14.93 11.14 -14.14
N ASN A 63 15.88 10.62 -13.34
CA ASN A 63 17.28 10.98 -13.45
C ASN A 63 17.91 10.57 -14.80
N ALA A 64 17.49 9.44 -15.38
CA ALA A 64 18.02 8.99 -16.67
C ALA A 64 17.49 9.83 -17.85
N ILE A 65 16.24 10.29 -17.78
CA ILE A 65 15.66 11.20 -18.79
C ILE A 65 16.43 12.51 -18.83
N HIS A 66 16.67 13.10 -17.65
CA HIS A 66 17.28 14.42 -17.54
C HIS A 66 18.81 14.39 -17.42
N GLY A 67 19.44 13.20 -17.49
CA GLY A 67 20.88 13.05 -17.34
C GLY A 67 21.42 13.40 -15.94
N ILE A 68 20.55 13.45 -14.93
CA ILE A 68 20.88 13.78 -13.55
C ILE A 68 21.61 12.58 -12.91
N LYS A 69 22.61 12.86 -12.06
CA LYS A 69 23.46 11.85 -11.39
C LYS A 69 24.16 10.87 -12.36
N GLY A 70 24.36 11.24 -13.64
CA GLY A 70 25.03 10.38 -14.63
C GLY A 70 24.26 9.09 -14.97
N CYS A 71 22.96 9.01 -14.66
CA CYS A 71 22.20 7.78 -14.82
C CYS A 71 22.02 7.40 -16.30
N LYS A 72 22.50 6.21 -16.69
CA LYS A 72 22.38 5.69 -18.06
C LYS A 72 21.19 4.77 -18.29
N ASN A 73 20.38 4.50 -17.27
CA ASN A 73 19.24 3.58 -17.32
C ASN A 73 18.01 4.21 -18.05
N ARG A 74 18.21 4.58 -19.31
CA ARG A 74 17.22 5.26 -20.16
C ARG A 74 16.11 4.31 -20.61
N GLY A 75 15.05 4.90 -21.18
CA GLY A 75 13.94 4.17 -21.78
C GLY A 75 12.82 3.81 -20.81
N TYR A 76 11.64 3.61 -21.39
CA TYR A 76 10.44 3.14 -20.69
C TYR A 76 10.50 1.64 -20.48
N LYS A 77 10.01 1.19 -19.33
CA LYS A 77 10.00 -0.22 -18.92
C LYS A 77 8.56 -0.60 -18.59
N SER A 78 8.03 -1.59 -19.29
CA SER A 78 6.62 -2.00 -19.13
C SER A 78 6.38 -2.51 -17.71
N ALA A 79 5.35 -1.99 -17.04
CA ALA A 79 4.96 -2.46 -15.72
C ALA A 79 4.55 -3.94 -15.78
N GLY A 80 3.74 -4.32 -16.77
CA GLY A 80 3.30 -5.72 -16.92
C GLY A 80 4.44 -6.72 -17.15
N ILE A 81 5.52 -6.33 -17.85
CA ILE A 81 6.69 -7.21 -18.03
C ILE A 81 7.47 -7.36 -16.71
N ILE A 82 7.55 -6.29 -15.91
CA ILE A 82 8.21 -6.33 -14.60
C ILE A 82 7.39 -7.20 -13.64
N ASP A 83 6.07 -6.96 -13.58
CA ASP A 83 5.15 -7.73 -12.75
C ASP A 83 5.21 -9.21 -13.10
N GLU A 84 5.12 -9.57 -14.40
CA GLU A 84 5.21 -10.96 -14.83
C GLU A 84 6.56 -11.60 -14.49
N ALA A 85 7.67 -10.88 -14.69
CA ALA A 85 9.00 -11.41 -14.40
C ALA A 85 9.19 -11.71 -12.90
N VAL A 86 8.74 -10.79 -12.04
CA VAL A 86 8.83 -10.98 -10.58
C VAL A 86 7.85 -12.04 -10.12
N LEU A 87 6.58 -11.99 -10.52
CA LEU A 87 5.56 -12.96 -10.10
C LEU A 87 5.90 -14.38 -10.55
N ARG A 88 6.45 -14.55 -11.76
CA ARG A 88 6.89 -15.87 -12.25
C ARG A 88 8.04 -16.42 -11.42
N ALA A 89 9.02 -15.57 -11.11
CA ALA A 89 10.16 -15.96 -10.30
C ALA A 89 9.77 -16.25 -8.85
N VAL A 90 8.88 -15.45 -8.27
CA VAL A 90 8.26 -15.75 -6.97
C VAL A 90 7.56 -17.10 -7.06
N ALA A 91 6.65 -17.32 -8.00
CA ALA A 91 5.90 -18.58 -8.11
C ALA A 91 6.79 -19.83 -8.33
N ALA A 92 7.99 -19.68 -8.92
CA ALA A 92 8.92 -20.78 -9.12
C ALA A 92 9.65 -21.21 -7.83
N GLU A 93 9.99 -20.24 -6.97
CA GLU A 93 10.69 -20.51 -5.70
C GLU A 93 9.72 -20.76 -4.54
N PHE A 94 8.61 -20.02 -4.55
CA PHE A 94 7.55 -20.05 -3.53
C PHE A 94 6.74 -21.34 -3.66
N PHE A 95 6.40 -21.98 -2.54
CA PHE A 95 5.74 -23.29 -2.44
C PHE A 95 6.57 -24.53 -2.82
N SER A 96 7.87 -24.39 -3.12
CA SER A 96 8.72 -25.58 -3.21
C SER A 96 8.87 -26.26 -1.84
N GLU A 97 8.93 -27.59 -1.79
CA GLU A 97 9.13 -28.34 -0.53
C GLU A 97 10.39 -27.87 0.21
N ARG A 98 11.46 -27.60 -0.55
CA ARG A 98 12.72 -27.03 -0.03
C ARG A 98 12.50 -25.68 0.65
N PHE A 99 11.66 -24.82 0.08
CA PHE A 99 11.36 -23.51 0.64
C PHE A 99 10.54 -23.63 1.93
N VAL A 100 9.51 -24.48 1.95
CA VAL A 100 8.70 -24.72 3.15
C VAL A 100 9.55 -25.25 4.30
N ALA A 101 10.45 -26.20 4.03
CA ALA A 101 11.38 -26.73 5.02
C ALA A 101 12.34 -25.64 5.55
N ALA A 102 12.90 -24.81 4.66
CA ALA A 102 13.79 -23.70 5.03
C ALA A 102 13.08 -22.67 5.93
N VAL A 103 11.90 -22.19 5.51
CA VAL A 103 11.10 -21.24 6.31
C VAL A 103 10.72 -21.85 7.66
N THR A 104 10.35 -23.12 7.71
CA THR A 104 10.00 -23.81 8.97
C THR A 104 11.20 -23.88 9.92
N ALA A 105 12.39 -24.18 9.40
CA ALA A 105 13.62 -24.22 10.20
C ALA A 105 13.99 -22.84 10.74
N ASP A 106 13.88 -21.80 9.90
CA ASP A 106 14.14 -20.40 10.28
C ASP A 106 13.18 -19.95 11.38
N VAL A 107 11.87 -20.18 11.22
CA VAL A 107 10.85 -19.85 12.23
C VAL A 107 11.16 -20.53 13.56
N ASN A 108 11.44 -21.83 13.54
CA ASN A 108 11.75 -22.57 14.77
C ASN A 108 13.05 -22.08 15.44
N THR A 109 14.02 -21.59 14.67
CA THR A 109 15.25 -20.99 15.19
C THR A 109 14.97 -19.68 15.90
N ILE A 110 14.09 -18.84 15.34
CA ILE A 110 13.66 -17.58 15.96
C ILE A 110 12.91 -17.87 17.25
N LEU A 111 11.95 -18.80 17.24
CA LEU A 111 11.18 -19.18 18.41
C LEU A 111 12.06 -19.72 19.54
N ALA A 112 13.04 -20.56 19.21
CA ALA A 112 14.00 -21.09 20.19
C ALA A 112 14.89 -19.99 20.79
N THR A 113 15.27 -18.98 19.99
CA THR A 113 16.07 -17.83 20.45
C THR A 113 15.23 -16.92 21.34
N ALA A 114 14.00 -16.62 20.94
CA ALA A 114 13.06 -15.80 21.69
C ALA A 114 12.70 -16.44 23.04
N ALA A 115 12.48 -17.75 23.08
CA ALA A 115 12.17 -18.49 24.30
C ALA A 115 13.30 -18.46 25.35
N LYS A 116 14.55 -18.19 24.94
CA LYS A 116 15.70 -18.09 25.86
C LYS A 116 15.90 -16.70 26.45
N ARG A 117 15.13 -15.68 26.02
CA ARG A 117 15.30 -14.30 26.50
C ARG A 117 14.89 -14.20 27.99
N PRO A 118 15.70 -13.55 28.84
CA PRO A 118 15.36 -13.37 30.24
C PRO A 118 14.19 -12.40 30.38
N VAL A 119 13.21 -12.76 31.23
CA VAL A 119 12.06 -11.92 31.54
C VAL A 119 12.42 -10.99 32.69
N GLY A 120 12.45 -9.67 32.43
CA GLY A 120 12.64 -8.65 33.45
C GLY A 120 11.40 -8.44 34.31
N SER A 121 11.56 -8.04 35.57
CA SER A 121 10.42 -7.76 36.46
C SER A 121 9.77 -6.41 36.14
N THR A 122 8.48 -6.41 35.78
CA THR A 122 7.67 -5.19 35.54
C THR A 122 7.08 -4.61 36.83
N LYS A 123 7.07 -5.38 37.92
CA LYS A 123 6.38 -5.04 39.18
C LYS A 123 6.79 -3.68 39.75
N LYS A 124 8.08 -3.32 39.63
CA LYS A 124 8.58 -2.03 40.13
C LYS A 124 7.95 -0.85 39.37
N LEU A 125 7.92 -0.93 38.04
CA LEU A 125 7.32 0.13 37.21
C LEU A 125 5.80 0.23 37.44
N GLU A 126 5.12 -0.91 37.54
CA GLU A 126 3.68 -0.96 37.87
C GLU A 126 3.37 -0.27 39.21
N GLN A 127 4.18 -0.54 40.24
CA GLN A 127 4.06 0.12 41.54
C GLN A 127 4.32 1.63 41.45
N GLU A 128 5.34 2.06 40.70
CA GLU A 128 5.65 3.48 40.53
C GLU A 128 4.54 4.23 39.78
N ILE A 129 3.95 3.62 38.75
CA ILE A 129 2.78 4.13 38.02
C ILE A 129 1.59 4.30 38.96
N ALA A 130 1.23 3.25 39.70
CA ALA A 130 0.11 3.29 40.65
C ALA A 130 0.33 4.31 41.78
N ASN A 131 1.57 4.51 42.23
CA ASN A 131 1.92 5.54 43.21
C ASN A 131 1.72 6.95 42.66
N ARG A 132 2.15 7.20 41.42
CA ARG A 132 2.02 8.51 40.76
C ARG A 132 0.56 8.85 40.45
N GLU A 133 -0.22 7.88 39.97
CA GLU A 133 -1.67 8.03 39.73
C GLU A 133 -2.40 8.41 41.01
N ARG A 134 -2.13 7.73 42.13
CA ARG A 134 -2.70 8.08 43.43
C ARG A 134 -2.29 9.47 43.89
N GLN A 135 -1.07 9.92 43.58
CA GLN A 135 -0.61 11.25 43.94
C GLN A 135 -1.32 12.34 43.11
N ILE A 136 -1.51 12.13 41.80
CA ILE A 136 -2.30 13.03 40.93
C ILE A 136 -3.73 13.12 41.46
N ALA A 137 -4.39 11.97 41.68
CA ALA A 137 -5.78 11.93 42.15
C ALA A 137 -5.99 12.70 43.48
N ARG A 138 -5.03 12.60 44.41
CA ARG A 138 -5.07 13.35 45.68
C ARG A 138 -4.90 14.87 45.50
N LEU A 139 -4.07 15.30 44.56
CA LEU A 139 -3.88 16.73 44.27
C LEU A 139 -5.12 17.30 43.58
N THR A 140 -5.69 16.59 42.61
CA THR A 140 -6.94 16.98 41.94
C THR A 140 -8.11 17.07 42.93
N ALA A 141 -8.29 16.07 43.80
CA ALA A 141 -9.36 16.09 44.81
C ALA A 141 -9.19 17.19 45.89
N ARG A 142 -7.96 17.70 46.08
CA ARG A 142 -7.71 18.85 46.96
C ARG A 142 -8.02 20.18 46.26
N LEU A 143 -7.73 20.28 44.96
CA LEU A 143 -8.09 21.44 44.13
C LEU A 143 -9.61 21.63 44.09
N ASP A 144 -10.39 20.55 43.96
CA ASP A 144 -11.87 20.61 43.97
C ASP A 144 -12.44 21.20 45.27
N LYS A 145 -11.66 21.23 46.37
CA LYS A 145 -12.08 21.75 47.68
C LYS A 145 -11.63 23.18 47.96
N VAL A 146 -10.75 23.76 47.13
CA VAL A 146 -10.21 25.11 47.33
C VAL A 146 -10.74 25.99 46.21
N SER A 147 -11.91 26.59 46.41
CA SER A 147 -12.56 27.44 45.41
C SER A 147 -12.07 28.89 45.37
N ASP A 148 -11.41 29.40 46.42
CA ASP A 148 -11.28 30.86 46.61
C ASP A 148 -9.92 31.41 47.09
N ALA A 149 -8.80 30.73 46.85
CA ALA A 149 -7.48 31.30 47.17
C ALA A 149 -6.55 31.31 45.94
N GLY A 150 -6.13 32.52 45.55
CA GLY A 150 -5.33 32.78 44.35
C GLY A 150 -4.01 32.01 44.29
N GLY A 151 -3.65 31.65 43.05
CA GLY A 151 -2.40 31.01 42.64
C GLY A 151 -2.48 29.52 42.26
N PRO A 152 -3.48 29.04 41.48
CA PRO A 152 -3.58 27.63 41.13
C PRO A 152 -2.53 27.17 40.10
N ASP A 153 -1.85 28.10 39.42
CA ASP A 153 -0.90 27.84 38.34
C ASP A 153 0.26 26.92 38.76
N ALA A 154 0.82 27.11 39.96
CA ALA A 154 1.90 26.26 40.47
C ALA A 154 1.45 24.81 40.71
N ILE A 155 0.17 24.59 41.04
CA ILE A 155 -0.39 23.24 41.23
C ILE A 155 -0.66 22.61 39.86
N PHE A 156 -1.19 23.37 38.90
CA PHE A 156 -1.37 22.91 37.52
C PHE A 156 -0.04 22.52 36.86
N ASP A 157 1.01 23.33 37.03
CA ASP A 157 2.35 23.02 36.56
C ASP A 157 2.88 21.72 37.18
N LYS A 158 2.60 21.50 38.47
CA LYS A 158 3.01 20.27 39.15
C LYS A 158 2.24 19.04 38.67
N VAL A 159 0.93 19.16 38.44
CA VAL A 159 0.12 18.07 37.87
C VAL A 159 0.60 17.75 36.46
N ALA A 160 0.86 18.76 35.62
CA ALA A 160 1.38 18.57 34.26
C ALA A 160 2.77 17.92 34.23
N GLU A 161 3.66 18.25 35.18
CA GLU A 161 4.94 17.52 35.36
C GLU A 161 4.70 16.05 35.71
N MET A 162 3.81 15.77 36.67
CA MET A 162 3.49 14.42 37.09
C MET A 162 2.84 13.58 35.98
N GLU A 163 1.98 14.17 35.15
CA GLU A 163 1.39 13.52 33.98
C GLU A 163 2.42 13.18 32.92
N ARG A 164 3.40 14.07 32.68
CA ARG A 164 4.53 13.79 31.76
C ARG A 164 5.36 12.61 32.25
N GLU A 165 5.67 12.58 33.55
CA GLU A 165 6.38 11.44 34.13
C GLU A 165 5.56 10.15 34.09
N LEU A 166 4.24 10.22 34.35
CA LEU A 166 3.35 9.07 34.25
C LEU A 166 3.34 8.51 32.82
N LYS A 167 3.27 9.39 31.82
CA LYS A 167 3.37 9.02 30.41
C LYS A 167 4.72 8.36 30.09
N ALA A 168 5.82 8.90 30.62
CA ALA A 168 7.15 8.31 30.44
C ALA A 168 7.27 6.92 31.08
N LYS A 169 6.80 6.74 32.32
CA LYS A 169 6.81 5.44 33.01
C LYS A 169 5.90 4.42 32.34
N ARG A 170 4.73 4.82 31.85
CA ARG A 170 3.84 3.94 31.07
C ARG A 170 4.51 3.50 29.76
N ALA A 171 5.25 4.38 29.09
CA ALA A 171 6.03 4.01 27.91
C ALA A 171 7.17 3.04 28.24
N GLU A 172 7.86 3.24 29.37
CA GLU A 172 8.89 2.33 29.86
C GLU A 172 8.32 0.94 30.21
N LEU A 173 7.16 0.89 30.86
CA LEU A 173 6.46 -0.35 31.15
C LEU A 173 6.06 -1.08 29.86
N ALA A 174 5.51 -0.36 28.88
CA ALA A 174 5.15 -0.94 27.59
C ALA A 174 6.36 -1.54 26.85
N GLU A 175 7.50 -0.84 26.89
CA GLU A 175 8.75 -1.35 26.30
C GLU A 175 9.29 -2.58 27.05
N GLN A 176 9.26 -2.58 28.38
CA GLN A 176 9.65 -3.77 29.16
C GLN A 176 8.71 -4.96 28.90
N GLN A 177 7.40 -4.72 28.80
CA GLN A 177 6.43 -5.74 28.45
C GLN A 177 6.67 -6.30 27.04
N ARG A 178 7.06 -5.45 26.09
CA ARG A 178 7.48 -5.87 24.74
C ARG A 178 8.71 -6.78 24.79
N LEU A 179 9.75 -6.40 25.53
CA LEU A 179 10.97 -7.20 25.69
C LEU A 179 10.71 -8.54 26.39
N ASN A 180 9.73 -8.56 27.31
CA ASN A 180 9.31 -9.74 28.04
C ASN A 180 8.37 -10.67 27.26
N ARG A 181 7.90 -10.25 26.08
CA ARG A 181 6.92 -11.00 25.31
C ARG A 181 7.53 -12.32 24.81
N GLN A 182 6.94 -13.41 25.26
CA GLN A 182 7.32 -14.75 24.82
C GLN A 182 6.53 -15.17 23.58
N PRO A 183 7.09 -16.07 22.76
CA PRO A 183 6.36 -16.60 21.61
C PRO A 183 5.12 -17.39 22.06
N PRO A 184 4.00 -17.28 21.34
CA PRO A 184 2.76 -17.99 21.69
C PRO A 184 2.86 -19.51 21.50
N VAL A 185 3.76 -19.97 20.63
CA VAL A 185 4.01 -21.40 20.37
C VAL A 185 5.49 -21.74 20.51
N LYS A 186 5.77 -22.96 20.97
CA LYS A 186 7.15 -23.45 21.11
C LYS A 186 7.79 -23.84 19.78
N ARG A 187 6.99 -24.34 18.83
CA ARG A 187 7.45 -24.82 17.52
C ARG A 187 6.32 -24.80 16.50
N VAL A 188 6.69 -24.74 15.23
CA VAL A 188 5.81 -24.73 14.06
C VAL A 188 6.12 -25.93 13.18
N LYS A 189 5.09 -26.54 12.60
CA LYS A 189 5.24 -27.64 11.63
C LYS A 189 5.13 -27.12 10.20
N GLU A 190 5.67 -27.86 9.24
CA GLU A 190 5.58 -27.52 7.81
C GLU A 190 4.13 -27.36 7.32
N LYS A 191 3.18 -28.12 7.88
CA LYS A 191 1.74 -27.98 7.59
C LYS A 191 1.22 -26.58 7.90
N ASP A 192 1.66 -25.99 9.00
CA ASP A 192 1.23 -24.67 9.45
C ASP A 192 1.81 -23.57 8.54
N VAL A 193 3.08 -23.73 8.13
CA VAL A 193 3.73 -22.85 7.14
C VAL A 193 3.04 -22.95 5.79
N THR A 194 2.72 -24.17 5.35
CA THR A 194 2.02 -24.40 4.08
C THR A 194 0.64 -23.75 4.09
N ALA A 195 -0.11 -23.84 5.19
CA ALA A 195 -1.40 -23.17 5.34
C ALA A 195 -1.26 -21.64 5.28
N ALA A 196 -0.26 -21.07 5.95
CA ALA A 196 0.00 -19.63 5.93
C ALA A 196 0.41 -19.14 4.53
N LEU A 197 1.26 -19.89 3.82
CA LEU A 197 1.62 -19.61 2.44
C LEU A 197 0.41 -19.73 1.49
N ALA A 198 -0.51 -20.67 1.73
CA ALA A 198 -1.73 -20.79 0.94
C ALA A 198 -2.66 -19.57 1.12
N GLN A 199 -2.77 -19.04 2.34
CA GLN A 199 -3.48 -17.77 2.60
C GLN A 199 -2.79 -16.59 1.90
N LEU A 200 -1.45 -16.55 1.93
CA LEU A 200 -0.68 -15.55 1.19
C LEU A 200 -0.98 -15.60 -0.30
N ARG A 201 -1.07 -16.80 -0.89
CA ARG A 201 -1.44 -16.97 -2.29
C ARG A 201 -2.80 -16.35 -2.60
N GLN A 202 -3.80 -16.58 -1.75
CA GLN A 202 -5.14 -16.03 -1.93
C GLN A 202 -5.14 -14.50 -1.87
N LEU A 203 -4.39 -13.92 -0.92
CA LEU A 203 -4.22 -12.47 -0.82
C LEU A 203 -3.50 -11.91 -2.06
N LEU A 204 -2.44 -12.54 -2.52
CA LEU A 204 -1.74 -12.12 -3.75
C LEU A 204 -2.61 -12.22 -5.01
N GLN A 205 -3.68 -13.03 -4.96
CA GLN A 205 -4.67 -13.17 -6.03
C GLN A 205 -5.87 -12.23 -5.87
N SER A 206 -5.93 -11.42 -4.80
CA SER A 206 -6.98 -10.41 -4.60
C SER A 206 -6.69 -9.13 -5.40
N ASP A 207 -7.32 -8.02 -5.03
CA ASP A 207 -7.10 -6.73 -5.67
C ASP A 207 -5.66 -6.19 -5.47
N VAL A 208 -5.26 -5.29 -6.36
CA VAL A 208 -3.93 -4.66 -6.37
C VAL A 208 -3.65 -3.85 -5.08
N GLY A 209 -4.70 -3.29 -4.46
CA GLY A 209 -4.60 -2.50 -3.24
C GLY A 209 -4.10 -3.32 -2.05
N LEU A 210 -4.59 -4.56 -1.91
CA LEU A 210 -4.17 -5.50 -0.88
C LEU A 210 -2.88 -6.26 -1.26
N ALA A 211 -2.72 -6.64 -2.53
CA ALA A 211 -1.59 -7.45 -2.96
C ALA A 211 -0.26 -6.66 -2.99
N ALA A 212 -0.26 -5.40 -3.41
CA ALA A 212 0.98 -4.64 -3.61
C ALA A 212 1.78 -4.38 -2.31
N PRO A 213 1.17 -3.99 -1.17
CA PRO A 213 1.90 -3.85 0.10
C PRO A 213 2.51 -5.18 0.57
N VAL A 214 1.78 -6.29 0.41
CA VAL A 214 2.26 -7.62 0.79
C VAL A 214 3.39 -8.08 -0.11
N LEU A 215 3.28 -7.85 -1.43
CA LEU A 215 4.38 -8.12 -2.37
C LEU A 215 5.61 -7.31 -2.02
N LYS A 216 5.47 -6.04 -1.65
CA LYS A 216 6.62 -5.19 -1.28
C LYS A 216 7.40 -5.76 -0.09
N GLU A 217 6.72 -6.26 0.94
CA GLU A 217 7.39 -6.95 2.06
C GLU A 217 7.96 -8.31 1.66
N LEU A 218 7.28 -9.02 0.74
CA LEU A 218 7.73 -10.31 0.24
C LEU A 218 9.00 -10.21 -0.61
N VAL A 219 9.05 -9.27 -1.56
CA VAL A 219 10.13 -9.19 -2.56
C VAL A 219 11.16 -8.10 -2.28
N GLY A 220 10.86 -7.21 -1.34
CA GLY A 220 11.67 -6.03 -1.06
C GLY A 220 11.73 -5.07 -2.24
N ASP A 221 12.83 -4.31 -2.32
CA ASP A 221 13.06 -3.38 -3.42
C ASP A 221 13.41 -4.10 -4.72
N VAL A 222 12.53 -3.98 -5.73
CA VAL A 222 12.80 -4.52 -7.07
C VAL A 222 13.68 -3.56 -7.85
N VAL A 223 14.95 -3.91 -8.02
CA VAL A 223 15.94 -3.10 -8.74
C VAL A 223 15.97 -3.50 -10.22
N ILE A 224 15.74 -2.53 -11.10
CA ILE A 224 15.72 -2.77 -12.54
C ILE A 224 16.97 -2.22 -13.21
N GLU A 225 17.71 -3.09 -13.88
CA GLU A 225 18.98 -2.78 -14.54
C GLU A 225 19.07 -3.38 -15.95
N ALA A 226 19.85 -2.73 -16.80
CA ALA A 226 20.12 -3.21 -18.15
C ALA A 226 21.50 -3.89 -18.16
N ARG A 227 21.55 -5.17 -18.56
CA ARG A 227 22.80 -5.92 -18.71
C ARG A 227 23.01 -6.29 -20.18
N ILE A 228 24.26 -6.28 -20.61
CA ILE A 228 24.63 -6.84 -21.91
C ILE A 228 24.70 -8.34 -21.73
N VAL A 229 23.99 -9.08 -22.57
CA VAL A 229 23.99 -10.55 -22.57
C VAL A 229 24.69 -11.00 -23.84
N GLU A 230 25.64 -11.92 -23.69
CA GLU A 230 26.31 -12.55 -24.83
C GLU A 230 25.24 -13.11 -25.78
N CYS A 231 25.39 -12.85 -27.08
CA CYS A 231 24.44 -13.19 -28.15
C CYS A 231 23.20 -12.28 -28.29
N LYS A 232 23.09 -11.15 -27.57
CA LYS A 232 22.01 -10.17 -27.81
C LYS A 232 22.58 -8.82 -28.26
N ALA A 233 22.10 -8.33 -29.40
CA ALA A 233 22.51 -7.04 -29.98
C ALA A 233 22.08 -5.81 -29.15
N LYS A 234 21.09 -5.95 -28.27
CA LYS A 234 20.60 -4.89 -27.39
C LYS A 234 20.68 -5.33 -25.92
N PRO A 235 20.99 -4.41 -24.98
CA PRO A 235 20.96 -4.70 -23.55
C PRO A 235 19.61 -5.29 -23.15
N GLN A 236 19.65 -6.34 -22.34
CA GLN A 236 18.45 -6.97 -21.78
C GLN A 236 18.17 -6.42 -20.40
N MET A 237 16.88 -6.35 -20.06
CA MET A 237 16.43 -5.87 -18.76
C MET A 237 16.40 -7.01 -17.77
N PHE A 238 16.92 -6.78 -16.58
CA PHE A 238 16.87 -7.70 -15.46
C PHE A 238 16.26 -7.02 -14.24
N ALA A 239 15.43 -7.77 -13.53
CA ALA A 239 14.90 -7.42 -12.23
C ALA A 239 15.69 -8.17 -11.16
N ARG A 240 16.32 -7.41 -10.28
CA ARG A 240 17.09 -7.91 -9.13
C ARG A 240 16.32 -7.60 -7.87
N PHE A 241 15.94 -8.64 -7.14
CA PHE A 241 15.14 -8.53 -5.92
C PHE A 241 15.42 -9.70 -5.00
N THR A 242 14.86 -9.66 -3.81
CA THR A 242 15.02 -10.70 -2.79
C THR A 242 13.69 -11.40 -2.53
N ILE A 243 13.66 -12.61 -1.96
CA ILE A 243 12.40 -13.18 -1.45
C ILE A 243 12.53 -13.40 0.06
N ASN A 244 11.58 -12.85 0.83
CA ASN A 244 11.45 -13.04 2.27
C ASN A 244 9.99 -13.29 2.67
N ALA A 245 9.67 -14.55 3.00
CA ALA A 245 8.30 -14.91 3.40
C ALA A 245 7.88 -14.34 4.76
N LEU A 246 8.80 -14.15 5.72
CA LEU A 246 8.40 -13.86 7.11
C LEU A 246 7.70 -12.50 7.28
N PRO A 247 8.21 -11.38 6.73
CA PRO A 247 7.49 -10.10 6.75
C PRO A 247 6.13 -10.18 6.06
N ALA A 248 6.04 -10.90 4.93
CA ALA A 248 4.78 -11.07 4.20
C ALA A 248 3.75 -11.90 4.99
N LEU A 249 4.18 -12.99 5.64
CA LEU A 249 3.34 -13.81 6.50
C LEU A 249 2.86 -13.02 7.74
N ALA A 250 3.71 -12.15 8.29
CA ALA A 250 3.35 -11.28 9.40
C ALA A 250 2.22 -10.30 9.07
N ILE A 251 2.14 -9.80 7.82
CA ILE A 251 1.02 -8.94 7.40
C ILE A 251 -0.30 -9.73 7.39
N ILE A 252 -0.29 -10.97 6.91
CA ILE A 252 -1.51 -11.81 6.86
C ILE A 252 -2.05 -12.09 8.25
N GLY A 253 -1.15 -12.29 9.23
CA GLY A 253 -1.54 -12.47 10.63
C GLY A 253 -2.30 -11.27 11.22
N ARG A 254 -2.17 -10.07 10.64
CA ARG A 254 -2.78 -8.82 11.12
C ARG A 254 -4.17 -8.53 10.53
N GLY A 255 -4.82 -9.50 9.89
CA GLY A 255 -6.13 -9.33 9.25
C GLY A 255 -7.20 -8.68 10.16
N PRO A 256 -8.29 -8.13 9.58
CA PRO A 256 -9.29 -7.31 10.29
C PRO A 256 -10.03 -8.03 11.43
N ASP A 257 -10.00 -9.37 11.46
CA ASP A 257 -10.68 -10.20 12.46
C ASP A 257 -9.79 -10.57 13.67
N ALA A 258 -8.81 -9.74 14.03
CA ALA A 258 -7.90 -9.94 15.15
C ALA A 258 -8.55 -9.77 16.55
N ALA A 259 -9.75 -10.31 16.73
CA ALA A 259 -10.48 -10.40 17.98
C ALA A 259 -10.67 -11.89 18.37
N GLY A 260 -9.55 -12.58 18.58
CA GLY A 260 -9.54 -13.96 19.08
C GLY A 260 -8.14 -14.32 19.53
N ASP A 261 -7.96 -14.43 20.86
CA ASP A 261 -6.76 -15.05 21.43
C ASP A 261 -6.73 -16.52 20.98
N ASP A 262 -5.54 -17.04 20.67
CA ASP A 262 -5.23 -18.47 20.38
C ASP A 262 -5.14 -18.96 18.90
N GLY A 263 -4.83 -18.11 17.92
CA GLY A 263 -4.59 -18.53 16.51
C GLY A 263 -3.14 -18.44 15.99
N PRO A 264 -2.72 -19.22 14.96
CA PRO A 264 -1.43 -19.05 14.26
C PRO A 264 -1.26 -17.65 13.63
N GLN A 265 -2.33 -16.89 13.51
CA GLN A 265 -2.32 -15.47 13.11
C GLN A 265 -1.54 -14.61 14.12
N THR A 266 -1.59 -14.91 15.44
CA THR A 266 -0.84 -14.17 16.46
C THR A 266 0.65 -14.49 16.43
N LEU A 267 1.05 -15.69 15.99
CA LEU A 267 2.43 -16.09 15.80
C LEU A 267 3.12 -15.26 14.71
N TRP A 268 2.50 -15.14 13.53
CA TRP A 268 3.10 -14.38 12.43
C TRP A 268 3.21 -12.89 12.80
N CYS A 269 2.24 -12.35 13.53
CA CYS A 269 2.32 -11.01 14.13
C CYS A 269 3.49 -10.87 15.10
N TYR A 270 3.67 -11.83 16.01
CA TYR A 270 4.79 -11.88 16.95
C TYR A 270 6.15 -11.83 16.22
N LEU A 271 6.30 -12.69 15.20
CA LEU A 271 7.53 -12.75 14.40
C LEU A 271 7.76 -11.43 13.64
N GLY A 272 6.72 -10.80 13.09
CA GLY A 272 6.84 -9.54 12.37
C GLY A 272 7.27 -8.35 13.23
N GLU A 273 6.78 -8.24 14.47
CA GLU A 273 7.12 -7.13 15.37
C GLU A 273 8.56 -7.21 15.90
N ASP A 274 9.06 -8.42 16.13
CA ASP A 274 10.45 -8.68 16.51
C ASP A 274 11.43 -8.49 15.34
N LEU A 275 11.00 -8.79 14.09
CA LEU A 275 11.81 -8.60 12.88
C LEU A 275 12.02 -7.12 12.51
N VAL A 276 11.06 -6.24 12.81
CA VAL A 276 11.16 -4.79 12.56
C VAL A 276 12.14 -4.10 13.53
N SER A 277 12.45 -4.74 14.66
CA SER A 277 13.27 -4.15 15.74
C SER A 277 14.75 -4.53 15.69
N ASN A 278 15.13 -5.57 14.94
CA ASN A 278 16.51 -6.05 14.84
C ASN A 278 17.07 -5.76 13.44
N ASP A 279 17.89 -4.71 13.32
CA ASP A 279 18.76 -4.45 12.16
C ASP A 279 19.88 -5.53 11.98
N GLY A 280 19.84 -6.60 12.77
CA GLY A 280 20.83 -7.66 12.80
C GLY A 280 20.34 -8.92 12.07
N ALA A 281 21.06 -9.28 11.00
CA ALA A 281 21.09 -10.57 10.33
C ALA A 281 19.73 -11.30 10.23
N MET A 282 19.01 -10.99 9.15
CA MET A 282 17.76 -11.66 8.76
C MET A 282 17.97 -13.19 8.61
N PRO A 283 17.09 -14.02 9.20
CA PRO A 283 17.03 -15.45 8.91
C PRO A 283 16.39 -15.69 7.53
N GLY A 284 16.93 -16.65 6.79
CA GLY A 284 16.70 -16.82 5.36
C GLY A 284 17.47 -15.77 4.57
N SER A 285 18.71 -16.09 4.19
CA SER A 285 19.50 -15.23 3.30
C SER A 285 18.60 -14.77 2.15
N PRO A 286 18.39 -13.45 1.98
CA PRO A 286 17.52 -12.95 0.94
C PRO A 286 17.94 -13.60 -0.38
N ILE A 287 17.08 -14.43 -0.97
CA ILE A 287 17.44 -15.12 -2.21
C ILE A 287 17.47 -14.04 -3.27
N GLU A 288 18.67 -13.62 -3.66
CA GLU A 288 18.82 -12.66 -4.74
C GLU A 288 18.46 -13.33 -6.06
N ILE A 289 17.35 -12.89 -6.64
CA ILE A 289 16.87 -13.37 -7.92
C ILE A 289 17.15 -12.31 -8.97
N VAL A 290 17.75 -12.73 -10.08
CA VAL A 290 17.96 -11.92 -11.27
C VAL A 290 17.06 -12.46 -12.38
N ALA A 291 15.84 -11.92 -12.47
CA ALA A 291 14.85 -12.36 -13.44
C ALA A 291 14.93 -11.56 -14.75
N PRO A 292 14.89 -12.20 -15.93
CA PRO A 292 14.79 -11.49 -17.20
C PRO A 292 13.43 -10.79 -17.32
N ALA A 293 13.44 -9.46 -17.49
CA ALA A 293 12.25 -8.64 -17.67
C ALA A 293 12.01 -8.34 -19.16
N PHE A 294 11.82 -9.39 -19.94
CA PHE A 294 11.47 -9.32 -21.37
C PHE A 294 10.56 -10.48 -21.77
N ILE A 295 9.79 -10.31 -22.85
CA ILE A 295 8.96 -11.37 -23.42
C ILE A 295 9.88 -12.44 -24.00
N ALA A 296 10.00 -13.58 -23.32
CA ALA A 296 10.73 -14.72 -23.83
C ALA A 296 9.95 -15.35 -24.99
N GLY A 297 10.38 -15.11 -26.22
CA GLY A 297 10.08 -16.05 -27.31
C GLY A 297 10.83 -17.34 -27.03
N ALA A 298 10.11 -18.47 -26.90
CA ALA A 298 10.56 -19.86 -26.78
C ALA A 298 11.88 -20.09 -26.00
N ALA A 299 11.74 -20.71 -24.81
CA ALA A 299 12.78 -21.27 -23.94
C ALA A 299 14.20 -21.39 -24.54
N VAL A 300 15.14 -20.64 -23.97
CA VAL A 300 16.56 -21.00 -24.02
C VAL A 300 16.78 -21.98 -22.87
N ALA A 301 16.75 -23.28 -23.18
CA ALA A 301 17.25 -24.30 -22.28
C ALA A 301 18.76 -24.09 -22.02
N ALA A 302 19.19 -24.38 -20.79
CA ALA A 302 20.57 -24.38 -20.34
C ALA A 302 21.50 -25.22 -21.25
N PRO A 303 22.83 -24.98 -21.27
CA PRO A 303 23.73 -25.59 -22.24
C PRO A 303 23.90 -27.08 -21.94
N ALA A 304 23.21 -27.94 -22.70
CA ALA A 304 23.57 -29.35 -22.82
C ALA A 304 24.77 -29.48 -23.76
N THR A 305 25.68 -30.37 -23.38
CA THR A 305 26.99 -30.60 -24.00
C THR A 305 26.88 -30.98 -25.49
N ARG A 306 27.96 -30.65 -26.20
CA ARG A 306 28.18 -30.72 -27.63
C ARG A 306 28.25 -32.17 -28.12
N ALA A 307 27.13 -32.89 -28.17
CA ALA A 307 27.06 -34.25 -28.71
C ALA A 307 25.63 -34.68 -29.11
N ASN A 308 24.94 -33.93 -29.98
CA ASN A 308 23.91 -34.51 -30.88
C ASN A 308 23.35 -33.53 -31.92
N GLN A 309 24.22 -32.74 -32.54
CA GLN A 309 23.87 -32.01 -33.77
C GLN A 309 24.16 -32.93 -34.96
N ARG A 310 23.23 -33.81 -35.32
CA ARG A 310 23.08 -34.46 -36.66
C ARG A 310 22.05 -35.58 -36.57
N ALA A 311 20.77 -35.22 -36.62
CA ALA A 311 19.71 -36.02 -37.22
C ALA A 311 18.39 -35.32 -36.88
N THR A 312 17.60 -35.00 -37.90
CA THR A 312 16.22 -34.47 -37.90
C THR A 312 16.01 -33.03 -38.40
N GLU A 313 16.90 -32.55 -39.29
CA GLU A 313 16.46 -31.68 -40.39
C GLU A 313 16.00 -32.54 -41.57
N ARG A 314 14.75 -33.02 -41.53
CA ARG A 314 13.93 -33.38 -42.71
C ARG A 314 12.57 -33.89 -42.24
N SER A 315 11.51 -33.37 -42.85
CA SER A 315 10.10 -33.79 -42.67
C SER A 315 9.45 -33.21 -41.40
N THR A 316 8.70 -32.11 -41.45
CA THR A 316 7.42 -32.06 -42.16
C THR A 316 6.92 -30.61 -42.26
N ARG A 317 6.61 -30.16 -43.48
CA ARG A 317 5.55 -29.18 -43.69
C ARG A 317 4.23 -29.86 -43.28
N ARG A 318 3.54 -29.36 -42.25
CA ARG A 318 2.11 -29.64 -42.07
C ARG A 318 1.38 -28.45 -41.45
N ARG A 319 0.58 -27.81 -42.31
CA ARG A 319 -0.73 -27.18 -42.09
C ARG A 319 -1.04 -26.62 -40.70
N LEU A 320 -1.17 -25.30 -40.68
CA LEU A 320 -2.17 -24.58 -39.89
C LEU A 320 -3.54 -25.28 -40.00
N LEU A 321 -4.17 -25.58 -38.87
CA LEU A 321 -5.56 -25.27 -38.49
C LEU A 321 -5.82 -25.78 -37.04
N PRO A 322 -6.85 -25.23 -36.36
CA PRO A 322 -6.90 -25.08 -34.91
C PRO A 322 -7.52 -26.30 -34.23
N HIS A 323 -7.20 -26.50 -32.95
CA HIS A 323 -8.16 -26.68 -31.85
C HIS A 323 -7.47 -27.26 -30.61
N GLY A 324 -7.75 -26.63 -29.48
CA GLY A 324 -7.30 -27.02 -28.15
C GLY A 324 -7.60 -25.93 -27.14
N ARG A 325 -8.77 -25.27 -27.28
CA ARG A 325 -9.32 -24.40 -26.24
C ARG A 325 -9.54 -25.30 -25.03
N ILE A 326 -8.76 -25.11 -23.98
CA ILE A 326 -9.10 -25.66 -22.66
C ILE A 326 -10.45 -25.03 -22.30
N GLN A 327 -11.50 -25.85 -22.35
CA GLN A 327 -12.79 -25.55 -21.75
C GLN A 327 -12.57 -25.56 -20.24
N PHE A 328 -12.39 -24.38 -19.66
CA PHE A 328 -12.75 -24.19 -18.27
C PHE A 328 -14.27 -24.37 -18.15
N PRO A 329 -14.79 -25.02 -17.11
CA PRO A 329 -16.18 -24.82 -16.75
C PRO A 329 -16.30 -23.32 -16.50
N SER A 330 -16.96 -22.62 -17.42
CA SER A 330 -17.45 -21.30 -17.14
C SER A 330 -18.35 -21.48 -15.94
N VAL A 331 -17.88 -21.06 -14.77
CA VAL A 331 -18.80 -20.56 -13.76
C VAL A 331 -19.44 -19.37 -14.47
N GLN A 332 -20.54 -19.64 -15.18
CA GLN A 332 -21.51 -18.63 -15.53
C GLN A 332 -22.08 -18.20 -14.19
N ARG A 333 -21.29 -17.42 -13.44
CA ARG A 333 -21.87 -16.43 -12.57
C ARG A 333 -22.49 -15.48 -13.57
N SER A 334 -23.77 -15.70 -13.84
CA SER A 334 -24.62 -14.69 -14.41
C SER A 334 -24.35 -13.46 -13.56
N PHE A 335 -23.53 -12.54 -14.07
CA PHE A 335 -23.59 -11.16 -13.61
C PHE A 335 -24.93 -10.70 -14.14
N GLU A 336 -25.98 -11.04 -13.38
CA GLU A 336 -27.21 -10.30 -13.45
C GLU A 336 -26.79 -8.86 -13.25
N VAL A 337 -26.90 -8.07 -14.31
CA VAL A 337 -26.60 -6.64 -14.26
C VAL A 337 -27.57 -6.09 -13.22
N ALA A 338 -27.07 -5.85 -12.01
CA ALA A 338 -27.86 -5.33 -10.91
C ALA A 338 -28.48 -4.01 -11.39
N THR A 339 -29.78 -4.04 -11.64
CA THR A 339 -30.56 -2.86 -11.98
C THR A 339 -30.66 -1.98 -10.74
N ALA A 340 -30.97 -0.68 -10.90
CA ALA A 340 -31.05 0.24 -9.77
C ALA A 340 -31.98 -0.23 -8.65
N GLU A 341 -32.96 -1.10 -8.95
CA GLU A 341 -33.84 -1.78 -7.98
C GLU A 341 -33.09 -2.66 -6.96
N THR A 342 -31.84 -3.03 -7.24
CA THR A 342 -30.99 -3.85 -6.35
C THR A 342 -30.32 -3.02 -5.25
N TYR A 343 -30.26 -1.69 -5.39
CA TYR A 343 -29.57 -0.82 -4.44
C TYR A 343 -30.61 0.01 -3.68
N PRO A 344 -30.81 -0.27 -2.38
CA PRO A 344 -31.65 0.58 -1.53
C PRO A 344 -31.18 2.04 -1.63
N HIS A 345 -32.11 2.97 -1.82
CA HIS A 345 -31.87 4.42 -1.94
C HIS A 345 -31.30 4.92 -3.28
N ILE A 346 -31.15 4.08 -4.32
CA ILE A 346 -30.72 4.54 -5.65
C ILE A 346 -31.89 4.44 -6.63
N VAL A 347 -32.22 5.56 -7.27
CA VAL A 347 -33.27 5.65 -8.28
C VAL A 347 -32.70 6.16 -9.61
N LEU A 348 -33.22 5.66 -10.73
CA LEU A 348 -32.89 6.19 -12.04
C LEU A 348 -33.81 7.37 -12.35
N ALA A 349 -33.22 8.53 -12.60
CA ALA A 349 -33.94 9.70 -13.07
C ALA A 349 -34.37 9.53 -14.54
N ASN A 350 -35.30 10.38 -15.00
CA ASN A 350 -35.84 10.36 -16.36
C ASN A 350 -34.77 10.55 -17.47
N ASP A 351 -33.60 11.08 -17.12
CA ASP A 351 -32.44 11.22 -18.00
C ASP A 351 -31.51 10.00 -18.00
N GLY A 352 -31.91 8.91 -17.32
CA GLY A 352 -31.16 7.66 -17.21
C GLY A 352 -30.04 7.68 -16.18
N LYS A 353 -29.90 8.75 -15.38
CA LYS A 353 -28.85 8.86 -14.37
C LYS A 353 -29.28 8.29 -13.03
N ALA A 354 -28.36 7.59 -12.37
CA ALA A 354 -28.55 7.14 -10.99
C ALA A 354 -28.45 8.33 -10.02
N VAL A 355 -29.46 8.49 -9.18
CA VAL A 355 -29.61 9.55 -8.18
C VAL A 355 -29.92 8.91 -6.83
N ILE A 356 -29.40 9.51 -5.75
CA ILE A 356 -29.74 9.11 -4.39
C ILE A 356 -31.16 9.60 -4.09
N GLU A 357 -32.06 8.67 -3.78
CA GLU A 357 -33.48 8.91 -3.51
C GLU A 357 -33.68 10.00 -2.45
N GLY A 358 -34.58 10.95 -2.73
CA GLY A 358 -34.89 12.05 -1.80
C GLY A 358 -33.82 13.15 -1.74
N THR A 359 -32.76 13.07 -2.54
CA THR A 359 -31.69 14.08 -2.57
C THR A 359 -31.43 14.60 -3.99
N ARG A 360 -30.65 15.68 -4.07
CA ARG A 360 -30.16 16.23 -5.35
C ARG A 360 -28.86 15.61 -5.84
N TYR A 361 -28.29 14.66 -5.09
CA TYR A 361 -26.98 14.10 -5.38
C TYR A 361 -27.11 12.95 -6.37
N THR A 362 -26.40 13.08 -7.49
CA THR A 362 -26.24 11.98 -8.43
C THR A 362 -25.19 11.00 -7.90
N VAL A 363 -25.32 9.71 -8.23
CA VAL A 363 -24.27 8.74 -7.91
C VAL A 363 -22.97 9.12 -8.64
N GLU A 364 -23.07 9.71 -9.83
CA GLU A 364 -21.93 10.25 -10.58
C GLU A 364 -21.15 11.31 -9.78
N HIS A 365 -21.84 12.15 -9.00
CA HIS A 365 -21.20 13.18 -8.18
C HIS A 365 -20.38 12.55 -7.04
N ILE A 366 -20.99 11.65 -6.27
CA ILE A 366 -20.31 10.95 -5.16
C ILE A 366 -19.15 10.09 -5.68
N ALA A 367 -19.37 9.41 -6.81
CA ALA A 367 -18.33 8.64 -7.50
C ALA A 367 -17.18 9.53 -7.98
N ALA A 368 -17.46 10.73 -8.51
CA ALA A 368 -16.43 11.67 -8.92
C ALA A 368 -15.57 12.15 -7.74
N GLU A 369 -16.16 12.29 -6.55
CA GLU A 369 -15.42 12.69 -5.35
C GLU A 369 -14.48 11.59 -4.86
N GLN A 370 -14.97 10.35 -4.83
CA GLN A 370 -14.11 9.20 -4.57
C GLN A 370 -13.03 9.06 -5.65
N TYR A 371 -13.37 9.24 -6.93
CA TYR A 371 -12.46 9.02 -8.05
C TYR A 371 -11.37 10.10 -8.16
N PHE A 372 -11.73 11.39 -8.12
CA PHE A 372 -10.80 12.49 -8.27
C PHE A 372 -10.08 12.85 -6.97
N TYR A 373 -10.81 12.95 -5.86
CA TYR A 373 -10.23 13.38 -4.58
C TYR A 373 -9.72 12.19 -3.75
N GLY A 374 -10.25 10.99 -3.96
CA GLY A 374 -9.87 9.80 -3.17
C GLY A 374 -10.52 9.79 -1.79
N TRP A 375 -11.66 10.45 -1.63
CA TRP A 375 -12.36 10.50 -0.36
C TRP A 375 -12.91 9.12 0.01
N SER A 376 -12.75 8.75 1.29
CA SER A 376 -13.43 7.58 1.86
C SER A 376 -14.91 7.88 2.08
N ALA A 377 -15.73 6.87 2.35
CA ALA A 377 -17.15 7.06 2.66
C ALA A 377 -17.34 8.02 3.86
N GLU A 378 -16.48 7.93 4.87
CA GLU A 378 -16.49 8.77 6.06
C GLU A 378 -16.02 10.20 5.78
N GLU A 379 -15.18 10.41 4.78
CA GLU A 379 -14.81 11.75 4.31
C GLU A 379 -15.96 12.35 3.50
N ILE A 380 -16.59 11.58 2.59
CA ILE A 380 -17.77 12.01 1.84
C ILE A 380 -18.89 12.43 2.80
N LEU A 381 -19.17 11.65 3.84
CA LEU A 381 -20.17 11.99 4.86
C LEU A 381 -19.82 13.27 5.65
N ARG A 382 -18.53 13.59 5.83
CA ARG A 382 -18.10 14.85 6.46
C ARG A 382 -18.29 16.05 5.53
N GLN A 383 -18.12 15.87 4.24
CA GLN A 383 -18.29 16.93 3.22
C GLN A 383 -19.76 17.13 2.84
N HIS A 384 -20.59 16.09 3.00
CA HIS A 384 -22.03 16.09 2.76
C HIS A 384 -22.80 15.65 4.01
N PRO A 385 -22.91 16.52 5.04
CA PRO A 385 -23.62 16.19 6.28
C PRO A 385 -25.13 15.94 6.10
N ASP A 386 -25.67 16.31 4.93
CA ASP A 386 -27.05 16.09 4.52
C ASP A 386 -27.33 14.69 3.97
N LEU A 387 -26.28 13.88 3.72
CA LEU A 387 -26.39 12.49 3.31
C LEU A 387 -26.33 11.54 4.50
N ARG A 388 -27.16 10.49 4.46
CA ARG A 388 -27.11 9.41 5.45
C ARG A 388 -26.03 8.39 5.08
N PRO A 389 -25.40 7.73 6.08
CA PRO A 389 -24.40 6.69 5.80
C PRO A 389 -24.89 5.62 4.82
N ALA A 390 -26.11 5.12 4.99
CA ALA A 390 -26.70 4.10 4.12
C ALA A 390 -26.78 4.53 2.64
N GLU A 391 -27.06 5.81 2.37
CA GLU A 391 -27.14 6.37 1.01
C GLU A 391 -25.77 6.46 0.36
N VAL A 392 -24.75 6.89 1.12
CA VAL A 392 -23.37 6.97 0.63
C VAL A 392 -22.85 5.56 0.31
N TYR A 393 -23.02 4.59 1.21
CA TYR A 393 -22.58 3.22 0.94
C TYR A 393 -23.33 2.58 -0.23
N ALA A 394 -24.63 2.84 -0.39
CA ALA A 394 -25.40 2.37 -1.54
C ALA A 394 -24.92 2.99 -2.86
N ALA A 395 -24.64 4.29 -2.87
CA ALA A 395 -24.10 4.99 -4.04
C ALA A 395 -22.71 4.48 -4.42
N LEU A 396 -21.85 4.20 -3.43
CA LEU A 396 -20.53 3.63 -3.67
C LEU A 396 -20.61 2.18 -4.16
N ALA A 397 -21.52 1.37 -3.62
CA ALA A 397 -21.75 0.02 -4.12
C ALA A 397 -22.17 0.03 -5.59
N TYR A 398 -23.14 0.89 -5.95
CA TYR A 398 -23.57 1.07 -7.35
C TYR A 398 -22.41 1.52 -8.25
N PHE A 399 -21.57 2.44 -7.75
CA PHE A 399 -20.39 2.91 -8.48
C PHE A 399 -19.40 1.78 -8.77
N HIS A 400 -19.10 0.91 -7.80
CA HIS A 400 -18.12 -0.17 -7.98
C HIS A 400 -18.65 -1.28 -8.90
N ASP A 401 -19.96 -1.58 -8.84
CA ASP A 401 -20.57 -2.56 -9.73
C ASP A 401 -20.70 -2.07 -11.18
N GLN A 402 -20.77 -0.75 -11.40
CA GLN A 402 -20.82 -0.11 -12.73
C GLN A 402 -19.59 0.75 -13.04
N HIS A 403 -18.45 0.40 -12.46
CA HIS A 403 -17.26 1.26 -12.39
C HIS A 403 -16.80 1.81 -13.74
N ASP A 404 -16.65 0.96 -14.76
CA ASP A 404 -16.14 1.38 -16.06
C ASP A 404 -17.08 2.37 -16.78
N SER A 405 -18.39 2.15 -16.69
CA SER A 405 -19.42 3.03 -17.27
C SER A 405 -19.43 4.39 -16.55
N MET A 406 -19.37 4.36 -15.23
CA MET A 406 -19.40 5.56 -14.39
C MET A 406 -18.12 6.41 -14.55
N VAL A 407 -16.94 5.78 -14.58
CA VAL A 407 -15.69 6.49 -14.83
C VAL A 407 -15.69 7.15 -16.22
N ALA A 408 -16.19 6.46 -17.25
CA ALA A 408 -16.34 7.04 -18.58
C ALA A 408 -17.28 8.27 -18.58
N ALA A 409 -18.41 8.20 -17.85
CA ALA A 409 -19.34 9.32 -17.71
C ALA A 409 -18.69 10.52 -16.99
N ILE A 410 -17.97 10.26 -15.89
CA ILE A 410 -17.24 11.27 -15.09
C ILE A 410 -16.17 11.97 -15.94
N GLU A 411 -15.36 11.22 -16.68
CA GLU A 411 -14.33 11.78 -17.57
C GLU A 411 -14.95 12.60 -18.72
N ALA A 412 -16.04 12.12 -19.31
CA ALA A 412 -16.79 12.85 -20.33
C ALA A 412 -17.42 14.15 -19.77
N GLY A 413 -17.88 14.13 -18.51
CA GLY A 413 -18.33 15.30 -17.77
C GLY A 413 -17.23 16.33 -17.60
N LYS A 414 -16.05 15.90 -17.12
CA LYS A 414 -14.87 16.75 -16.98
C LYS A 414 -14.45 17.38 -18.30
N ALA A 415 -14.35 16.60 -19.38
CA ALA A 415 -13.98 17.10 -20.70
C ALA A 415 -14.99 18.10 -21.27
N ARG A 416 -16.29 17.97 -20.94
CA ARG A 416 -17.32 18.97 -21.28
C ARG A 416 -17.14 20.25 -20.48
N ALA A 417 -16.88 20.14 -19.17
CA ALA A 417 -16.63 21.29 -18.31
C ALA A 417 -15.35 22.05 -18.71
N GLU A 418 -14.28 21.35 -19.08
CA GLU A 418 -13.04 21.96 -19.59
C GLU A 418 -13.26 22.69 -20.93
N ARG A 419 -14.05 22.11 -21.84
CA ARG A 419 -14.45 22.79 -23.09
C ARG A 419 -15.31 24.03 -22.83
N ALA A 420 -16.19 23.97 -21.83
CA ALA A 420 -17.00 25.13 -21.42
C ALA A 420 -16.17 26.23 -20.72
N ARG A 421 -15.05 25.88 -20.08
CA ARG A 421 -14.08 26.84 -19.51
C ARG A 421 -13.26 27.60 -20.57
N GLY A 422 -13.42 27.28 -21.86
CA GLY A 422 -12.70 27.88 -22.99
C GLY A 422 -13.09 29.31 -23.36
N SER A 423 -13.99 29.96 -22.61
CA SER A 423 -14.19 31.42 -22.68
C SER A 423 -13.49 32.08 -21.50
N GLU A 424 -12.58 33.03 -21.79
CA GLU A 424 -11.87 33.84 -20.79
C GLU A 424 -12.76 34.25 -19.61
N PRO A 425 -12.25 34.25 -18.38
CA PRO A 425 -12.99 34.78 -17.25
C PRO A 425 -13.36 36.23 -17.56
N VAL A 426 -14.66 36.50 -17.71
CA VAL A 426 -15.20 37.83 -17.97
C VAL A 426 -14.67 38.75 -16.87
N SER A 427 -13.89 39.78 -17.26
CA SER A 427 -13.26 40.66 -16.28
C SER A 427 -14.32 41.36 -15.43
N ARG A 428 -13.96 41.68 -14.18
CA ARG A 428 -14.85 42.40 -13.26
C ARG A 428 -15.42 43.67 -13.90
N ASP A 429 -14.62 44.38 -14.69
CA ASP A 429 -15.03 45.61 -15.37
C ASP A 429 -16.05 45.37 -16.49
N GLU A 430 -15.94 44.25 -17.20
CA GLU A 430 -16.93 43.83 -18.20
C GLU A 430 -18.25 43.41 -17.54
N LEU A 431 -18.19 42.71 -16.39
CA LEU A 431 -19.40 42.38 -15.62
C LEU A 431 -20.10 43.63 -15.06
N LEU A 432 -19.33 44.63 -14.59
CA LEU A 432 -19.88 45.90 -14.12
C LEU A 432 -20.48 46.73 -15.27
N ARG A 433 -19.88 46.70 -16.46
CA ARG A 433 -20.46 47.30 -17.68
C ARG A 433 -21.79 46.62 -18.08
N ARG A 434 -21.86 45.29 -18.03
CA ARG A 434 -23.11 44.56 -18.31
C ARG A 434 -24.20 44.85 -17.28
N ARG A 435 -23.84 44.97 -16.00
CA ARG A 435 -24.79 45.29 -14.93
C ARG A 435 -25.37 46.71 -15.07
N SER A 436 -24.52 47.70 -15.35
CA SER A 436 -24.97 49.08 -15.57
C SER A 436 -25.83 49.22 -16.83
N ALA A 437 -25.49 48.52 -17.92
CA ALA A 437 -26.31 48.49 -19.14
C ALA A 437 -27.66 47.76 -18.97
N ALA A 438 -27.74 46.78 -18.06
CA ALA A 438 -29.00 46.13 -17.70
C ALA A 438 -29.88 47.02 -16.80
N GLN A 439 -29.26 47.83 -15.93
CA GLN A 439 -29.97 48.76 -15.04
C GLN A 439 -30.53 49.97 -15.80
N SER A 440 -29.84 50.47 -16.84
CA SER A 440 -30.34 51.57 -17.67
C SER A 440 -31.43 51.17 -18.68
N ARG A 441 -31.69 49.87 -18.84
CA ARG A 441 -32.81 49.35 -19.67
C ARG A 441 -34.08 49.11 -18.88
N ASN A 442 -34.01 49.15 -17.55
CA ASN A 442 -35.11 48.87 -16.63
C ASN A 442 -35.54 50.10 -15.79
N GLY A 443 -35.00 51.28 -16.09
CA GLY A 443 -35.48 52.57 -15.62
C GLY A 443 -35.86 53.41 -16.83
#